data_AF-A0A401ZZ38-F1
#
_entry.id   AF-A0A401ZZ38-F1
#
_cell.length_a   1.000
_cell.length_b   1.000
_cell.length_c   1.000
_cell.angle_alpha   90.00
_cell.angle_beta   90.00
_cell.angle_gamma   90.00
#
_symmetry.space_group_name_H-M   'P 1'
#
loop_
_entity.id
_entity.type
_entity.pdbx_description
1 polymer ?
#
loop_
_entity_poly.entity_id
_entity_poly.type
_entity_poly.pdbx_seq_one_letter_code
_entity_poly.pdbx_strand_id
1 'polypeptide(L)'
;MVMNQLRLARDLGLSQCLAWEPPKAAVTPRQMRRVMNLILGQVGTSVRVCQPRGKSPEHAKGFHPKQEERHEVVNKGEKEAKEDTSLII
;
A
#
# COMPACT_ATOMS: atom_id res chain seq x y z
N MET A 1 -9.53 14.07 3.72
CA MET A 1 -9.77 13.85 2.28
C MET A 1 -11.12 13.19 1.93
N VAL A 2 -12.10 13.09 2.86
CA VAL A 2 -13.34 12.30 2.67
C VAL A 2 -14.51 13.11 2.07
N MET A 3 -14.47 14.45 2.13
CA MET A 3 -15.61 15.29 1.73
C MET A 3 -15.82 15.37 0.20
N ASN A 4 -14.77 15.28 -0.60
CA ASN A 4 -14.85 15.46 -2.06
C ASN A 4 -15.63 14.33 -2.74
N GLN A 5 -15.46 13.09 -2.28
CA GLN A 5 -16.17 11.93 -2.82
C GLN A 5 -17.68 12.03 -2.57
N LEU A 6 -18.09 12.45 -1.36
CA LEU A 6 -19.50 12.68 -1.03
C LEU A 6 -20.12 13.83 -1.83
N ARG A 7 -19.32 14.86 -2.14
CA ARG A 7 -19.77 15.99 -2.96
C ARG A 7 -19.99 15.59 -4.41
N LEU A 8 -19.06 14.86 -5.01
CA LEU A 8 -19.17 14.37 -6.39
C LEU A 8 -20.30 13.34 -6.54
N ALA A 9 -20.46 12.47 -5.55
CA ALA A 9 -21.51 11.45 -5.60
C ALA A 9 -22.93 12.05 -5.48
N ARG A 10 -23.06 13.27 -4.96
CA ARG A 10 -24.34 13.99 -4.90
C ARG A 10 -24.93 14.24 -6.29
N ASP A 11 -24.09 14.51 -7.29
CA ASP A 11 -24.51 14.78 -8.65
C ASP A 11 -25.04 13.52 -9.36
N LEU A 12 -24.67 12.34 -8.86
CA LEU A 12 -25.23 11.06 -9.32
C LEU A 12 -26.65 10.81 -8.79
N GLY A 13 -27.19 11.67 -7.92
CA GLY A 13 -28.62 11.71 -7.56
C GLY A 13 -29.14 10.52 -6.75
N LEU A 14 -28.31 9.53 -6.42
CA LEU A 14 -28.73 8.36 -5.66
C LEU A 14 -28.71 8.68 -4.15
N SER A 15 -29.87 9.04 -3.60
CA SER A 15 -30.06 9.20 -2.15
C SER A 15 -31.03 8.17 -1.60
N GLN A 16 -30.63 7.45 -0.57
CA GLN A 16 -31.51 6.56 0.18
C GLN A 16 -32.04 7.29 1.42
N CYS A 17 -33.27 7.78 1.31
CA CYS A 17 -34.04 8.32 2.43
C CYS A 17 -34.66 7.18 3.22
N LEU A 18 -34.69 7.32 4.56
CA LEU A 18 -35.46 6.42 5.41
C LEU A 18 -36.94 6.86 5.39
N ALA A 19 -37.86 5.92 5.64
CA ALA A 19 -39.30 6.18 5.53
C ALA A 19 -39.79 7.33 6.42
N TRP A 20 -39.10 7.61 7.53
CA TRP A 20 -39.42 8.69 8.46
C TRP A 20 -38.62 9.98 8.21
N GLU A 21 -37.73 10.02 7.22
CA GLU A 21 -36.98 11.23 6.88
C GLU A 21 -37.80 12.13 5.95
N PRO A 22 -37.88 13.44 6.21
CA PRO A 22 -38.63 14.34 5.36
C PRO A 22 -37.98 14.41 3.97
N PRO A 23 -38.78 14.41 2.88
CA PRO A 23 -38.25 14.60 1.54
C PRO A 23 -37.65 16.01 1.45
N LYS A 24 -36.32 16.09 1.48
CA LYS A 24 -35.58 17.35 1.32
C LYS A 24 -35.12 17.49 -0.13
N ALA A 25 -35.23 18.69 -0.69
CA ALA A 25 -34.75 19.01 -2.04
C ALA A 25 -33.24 18.79 -2.23
N ALA A 26 -32.48 18.81 -1.14
CA ALA A 26 -31.03 18.64 -1.13
C ALA A 26 -30.65 17.33 -0.43
N VAL A 27 -30.03 16.41 -1.19
CA VAL A 27 -29.41 15.20 -0.63
C VAL A 27 -28.34 15.59 0.39
N THR A 28 -28.50 15.11 1.62
CA THR A 28 -27.54 15.36 2.69
C THR A 28 -26.35 14.39 2.62
N PRO A 29 -25.15 14.78 3.10
CA PRO A 29 -24.02 13.86 3.17
C PRO A 29 -24.32 12.57 3.94
N ARG A 30 -25.23 12.62 4.94
CA ARG A 30 -25.64 11.44 5.72
C ARG A 30 -26.41 10.43 4.86
N GLN A 31 -27.33 10.90 4.02
CA GLN A 31 -28.07 10.06 3.08
C GLN A 31 -27.14 9.50 1.99
N MET A 32 -26.18 10.31 1.53
CA MET A 32 -25.18 9.90 0.55
C MET A 32 -24.29 8.77 1.08
N ARG A 33 -23.86 8.83 2.35
CA ARG A 33 -23.04 7.77 2.97
C ARG A 33 -23.70 6.40 2.95
N ARG A 34 -25.04 6.33 3.01
CA ARG A 34 -25.78 5.05 2.93
C ARG A 34 -25.64 4.41 1.55
N VAL A 35 -25.66 5.22 0.49
CA VAL A 35 -25.59 4.75 -0.90
C VAL A 35 -24.15 4.60 -1.39
N MET A 36 -23.18 5.19 -0.69
CA MET A 36 -21.77 5.19 -1.09
C MET A 36 -21.23 3.76 -1.36
N ASN A 37 -21.63 2.76 -0.59
CA ASN A 37 -21.21 1.38 -0.82
C ASN A 37 -21.69 0.83 -2.18
N LEU A 38 -22.88 1.22 -2.63
CA LEU A 38 -23.41 0.83 -3.94
C LEU A 38 -22.62 1.48 -5.07
N ILE A 39 -22.34 2.78 -4.93
CA ILE A 39 -21.58 3.56 -5.92
C ILE A 39 -20.15 3.04 -6.04
N LEU A 40 -19.51 2.70 -4.91
CA LEU A 40 -18.18 2.10 -4.91
C LEU A 40 -18.16 0.75 -5.64
N GLY A 41 -19.23 -0.04 -5.55
CA GLY A 41 -19.39 -1.26 -6.34
C GLY A 41 -19.51 -1.02 -7.84
N GLN A 42 -20.18 0.07 -8.26
CA GLN A 42 -20.38 0.42 -9.67
C GLN A 42 -19.13 1.00 -10.33
N VAL A 43 -18.42 1.88 -9.63
CA VAL A 43 -17.18 2.50 -10.13
C VAL A 43 -16.02 1.51 -10.08
N GLY A 44 -16.12 0.49 -9.23
CA GLY A 44 -15.03 -0.41 -8.91
C GLY A 44 -13.97 0.29 -8.07
N THR A 45 -13.05 -0.50 -7.53
CA THR A 45 -11.85 0.01 -6.87
C THR A 45 -10.70 -0.04 -7.85
N SER A 46 -9.92 1.05 -7.98
CA SER A 46 -8.65 0.99 -8.74
C SER A 46 -7.60 0.10 -8.05
N VAL A 47 -7.92 -0.41 -6.87
CA VAL A 47 -7.08 -1.27 -6.05
C VAL A 47 -6.93 -2.61 -6.76
N ARG A 48 -5.67 -2.98 -7.03
CA ARG A 48 -5.31 -4.27 -7.62
C ARG A 48 -5.84 -5.40 -6.73
N VAL A 49 -6.26 -6.50 -7.37
CA VAL A 49 -6.71 -7.71 -6.66
C VAL A 49 -5.63 -8.14 -5.66
N CYS A 50 -6.03 -8.38 -4.40
CA CYS A 50 -5.12 -8.90 -3.39
C CYS A 50 -4.49 -10.21 -3.87
N GLN A 51 -3.17 -10.35 -3.70
CA GLN A 51 -2.53 -11.63 -3.98
C GLN A 51 -3.16 -12.72 -3.11
N PRO A 52 -3.43 -13.91 -3.66
CA PRO A 52 -4.02 -15.00 -2.90
C PRO A 52 -3.13 -15.32 -1.69
N ARG A 53 -3.73 -15.47 -0.51
CA ARG A 53 -3.01 -16.02 0.65
C ARG A 53 -2.72 -17.48 0.36
N GLY A 54 -1.44 -17.79 0.29
CA GLY A 54 -0.92 -19.14 0.10
C GLY A 54 0.60 -19.10 0.22
N LYS A 55 1.24 -20.24 0.00
CA LYS A 55 2.67 -20.21 -0.29
C LYS A 55 2.88 -19.32 -1.52
N SER A 56 3.89 -18.46 -1.50
CA SER A 56 4.39 -17.82 -2.73
C SER A 56 4.47 -18.90 -3.81
N PRO A 57 4.07 -18.63 -5.07
CA PRO A 57 4.20 -19.60 -6.15
C PRO A 57 5.61 -20.17 -6.07
N GLU A 58 5.71 -21.40 -5.57
CA GLU A 58 7.00 -22.01 -5.30
C GLU A 58 7.70 -22.07 -6.65
N HIS A 59 9.01 -21.84 -6.65
CA HIS A 59 9.79 -22.08 -7.84
C HIS A 59 9.50 -23.50 -8.34
N ALA A 60 9.35 -23.65 -9.67
CA ALA A 60 9.06 -24.95 -10.26
C ALA A 60 10.05 -26.02 -9.76
N LYS A 61 9.60 -27.26 -9.58
CA LYS A 61 10.46 -28.36 -9.11
C LYS A 61 11.67 -28.49 -10.04
N GLY A 62 12.88 -28.27 -9.50
CA GLY A 62 14.14 -28.24 -10.26
C GLY A 62 14.64 -26.84 -10.63
N PHE A 63 13.97 -25.78 -10.21
CA PHE A 63 14.45 -24.41 -10.39
C PHE A 63 15.53 -24.10 -9.35
N HIS A 64 16.76 -23.98 -9.83
CA HIS A 64 17.90 -23.51 -9.07
C HIS A 64 18.27 -22.11 -9.60
N PRO A 65 17.96 -21.02 -8.89
CA PRO A 65 18.40 -19.71 -9.30
C PRO A 65 19.92 -19.69 -9.37
N LYS A 66 20.48 -19.11 -10.43
CA LYS A 66 21.92 -18.90 -10.55
C LYS A 66 22.37 -18.09 -9.34
N GLN A 67 23.34 -18.61 -8.58
CA GLN A 67 23.91 -17.86 -7.47
C GLN A 67 24.46 -16.54 -8.00
N GLU A 68 24.03 -15.45 -7.38
CA GLU A 68 24.58 -14.13 -7.63
C GLU A 68 26.02 -14.07 -7.10
N GLU A 69 26.90 -13.37 -7.82
CA GLU A 69 28.29 -13.21 -7.42
C GLU A 69 28.35 -12.49 -6.07
N ARG A 70 28.86 -13.17 -5.05
CA ARG A 70 29.02 -12.58 -3.72
C ARG A 70 30.21 -11.65 -3.76
N HIS A 71 30.01 -10.39 -3.38
CA HIS A 71 31.12 -9.48 -3.10
C HIS A 71 31.85 -9.92 -1.84
N GLU A 72 33.18 -9.76 -1.83
CA GLU A 72 34.00 -10.06 -0.67
C GLU A 72 33.57 -9.19 0.53
N VAL A 73 33.43 -9.82 1.69
CA VAL A 73 33.14 -9.12 2.94
C VAL A 73 34.45 -8.58 3.50
N VAL A 74 34.65 -7.27 3.38
CA VAL A 74 35.80 -6.59 4.00
C VAL A 74 35.59 -6.55 5.51
N ASN A 75 36.32 -7.41 6.23
CA ASN A 75 36.35 -7.39 7.69
C ASN A 75 37.28 -6.27 8.16
N LYS A 76 36.85 -5.51 9.17
CA LYS A 76 37.67 -4.47 9.78
C LYS A 76 38.74 -5.13 10.64
N GLY A 77 40.00 -5.10 10.20
CA GLY A 77 41.15 -5.58 10.98
C GLY A 77 41.36 -4.76 12.26
N GLU A 78 41.84 -5.42 13.31
CA GLU A 78 42.39 -4.75 14.49
C GLU A 78 43.64 -3.97 14.07
N LYS A 79 43.82 -2.77 14.63
CA LYS A 79 44.96 -1.92 14.30
C LYS A 79 46.23 -2.56 14.86
N GLU A 80 47.14 -2.99 14.01
CA GLU A 80 48.50 -3.27 14.43
C GLU A 80 49.12 -1.98 14.99
N ALA A 81 49.61 -2.06 16.22
CA ALA A 81 50.34 -0.97 16.86
C ALA A 81 51.63 -0.74 16.07
N LYS A 82 51.72 0.44 15.47
CA LYS A 82 52.87 0.91 14.72
C LYS A 82 54.04 1.06 15.70
N GLU A 83 55.08 0.23 15.56
CA GLU A 83 56.35 0.48 16.24
C GLU A 83 57.00 1.72 15.61
N ASP A 84 57.08 2.79 16.40
CA ASP A 84 57.78 4.03 16.03
C ASP A 84 59.29 3.80 16.12
N THR A 85 59.93 3.48 15.00
CA THR A 85 61.40 3.54 14.91
C THR A 85 61.82 5.00 14.72
N SER A 86 62.17 5.67 15.81
CA SER A 86 62.80 6.98 15.77
C SER A 86 64.28 6.86 15.38
N LEU A 87 64.67 7.69 14.41
CA LEU A 87 66.03 7.88 13.91
C LEU A 87 66.98 8.31 15.04
N ILE A 88 68.12 7.62 15.17
CA ILE A 88 69.29 8.09 15.93
C ILE A 88 70.26 8.70 14.91
N ILE A 89 70.56 9.98 15.09
CA ILE A 89 71.65 10.74 14.44
C ILE A 89 72.97 10.39 15.13
#